data_AF-A0AAN8ZTW7-F1
#
_entry.id   AF-A0AAN8ZTW7-F1
#
_cell.length_a   1.000
_cell.length_b   1.000
_cell.length_c   1.000
_cell.angle_alpha   90.00
_cell.angle_beta   90.00
_cell.angle_gamma   90.00
#
_symmetry.space_group_name_H-M   'P 1'
#
loop_
_entity.id
_entity.type
_entity.pdbx_description
1 polymer ?
#
loop_
_entity_poly.entity_id
_entity_poly.type
_entity_poly.pdbx_seq_one_letter_code
_entity_poly.pdbx_strand_id
1 'polypeptide(L)'
;METDDLNAEEIEVLQFMLVIGKGGSSSCVPASKEEKLSAGSVVLEYSTDGGISWKLLQELLPSLYRNPRLFRTKLGEEVVKDPSGVVRFRIWQPFHNSQNQWAIDNLRITSDMQMGSMQADFAEGSSIMSPWMSVTANRLDKYCNSDDLAQILDGEEPVRIAVTYPLTLHDGDVISFQISVGCKSEGFGEEGLVLLEYSKDGGIRWSLVDEGCHSTAVHCDGPREPSIYRSGHHGTWTRFSITVDHKLSLGSIHLRWKQENPGGTRDGEFAMRDLYIGRPCPFACFGHGLCTAAGLCKCDEGYSVSLWGCSAAHRMTLSQSKRQNLEVRSHVDASDLLYIAKRNNGESASVYE
;
A
#
# COMPACT_ATOMS: atom_id res chain seq x y z
N MET A 1 10.39 -28.59 -2.01
CA MET A 1 10.75 -27.55 -2.99
C MET A 1 12.19 -27.18 -2.73
N GLU A 2 13.00 -27.06 -3.77
CA GLU A 2 14.39 -26.63 -3.69
C GLU A 2 14.62 -25.50 -4.69
N THR A 3 15.52 -24.57 -4.37
CA THR A 3 15.98 -23.54 -5.31
C THR A 3 17.12 -24.07 -6.17
N ASP A 4 17.45 -23.35 -7.24
CA ASP A 4 18.78 -23.45 -7.85
C ASP A 4 19.85 -22.85 -6.92
N ASP A 5 21.12 -22.98 -7.31
CA ASP A 5 22.24 -22.35 -6.62
C ASP A 5 22.19 -20.83 -6.79
N LEU A 6 22.30 -20.10 -5.68
CA LEU A 6 22.23 -18.65 -5.59
C LEU A 6 23.58 -18.08 -5.13
N ASN A 7 23.88 -16.85 -5.53
CA ASN A 7 25.02 -16.11 -4.99
C ASN A 7 24.73 -15.72 -3.53
N ALA A 8 25.50 -16.26 -2.59
CA ALA A 8 25.29 -16.05 -1.16
C ALA A 8 25.56 -14.59 -0.73
N GLU A 9 26.42 -13.86 -1.44
CA GLU A 9 26.81 -12.48 -1.10
C GLU A 9 25.75 -11.43 -1.49
N GLU A 10 24.81 -11.79 -2.37
CA GLU A 10 23.79 -10.86 -2.88
C GLU A 10 22.46 -10.95 -2.12
N ILE A 11 22.37 -11.85 -1.13
CA ILE A 11 21.14 -12.16 -0.43
C ILE A 11 21.31 -11.98 1.08
N GLU A 12 20.30 -11.41 1.73
CA GLU A 12 20.31 -11.19 3.18
C GLU A 12 18.98 -11.54 3.82
N VAL A 13 17.91 -11.68 3.03
CA VAL A 13 16.54 -11.91 3.50
C VAL A 13 15.90 -13.00 2.67
N LEU A 14 15.23 -13.92 3.36
CA LEU A 14 14.34 -14.91 2.76
C LEU A 14 12.94 -14.74 3.34
N GLN A 15 11.93 -14.67 2.48
CA GLN A 15 10.53 -14.56 2.89
C GLN A 15 9.57 -15.30 1.96
N PHE A 16 8.44 -15.73 2.50
CA PHE A 16 7.33 -16.33 1.75
C PHE A 16 6.05 -16.36 2.60
N MET A 17 4.90 -16.39 1.95
CA MET A 17 3.64 -16.75 2.59
C MET A 17 3.58 -18.26 2.78
N LEU A 18 3.14 -18.72 3.95
CA LEU A 18 3.00 -20.14 4.26
C LEU A 18 1.64 -20.43 4.88
N VAL A 19 1.05 -21.55 4.48
CA VAL A 19 -0.06 -22.19 5.19
C VAL A 19 0.21 -23.70 5.33
N ILE A 20 -0.08 -24.25 6.51
CA ILE A 20 0.07 -25.67 6.83
C ILE A 20 -1.29 -26.23 7.29
N GLY A 21 -1.81 -27.23 6.58
CA GLY A 21 -2.94 -28.04 7.01
C GLY A 21 -4.32 -27.36 6.90
N LYS A 22 -4.56 -26.57 5.84
CA LYS A 22 -5.87 -25.94 5.56
C LYS A 22 -6.83 -26.94 4.91
N GLY A 23 -7.33 -27.88 5.70
CA GLY A 23 -8.32 -28.89 5.28
C GLY A 23 -8.75 -29.75 6.48
N GLY A 24 -10.07 -29.90 6.70
CA GLY A 24 -10.69 -30.39 7.93
C GLY A 24 -10.45 -31.87 8.28
N SER A 25 -9.22 -32.25 8.57
CA SER A 25 -8.90 -33.49 9.28
C SER A 25 -8.01 -33.17 10.47
N SER A 26 -8.49 -33.50 11.66
CA SER A 26 -7.85 -33.31 12.97
C SER A 26 -6.60 -34.19 13.19
N SER A 27 -5.93 -34.61 12.12
CA SER A 27 -4.89 -35.62 12.15
C SER A 27 -3.53 -35.04 11.72
N CYS A 28 -3.02 -34.07 12.49
CA CYS A 28 -1.58 -33.92 12.60
C CYS A 28 -1.10 -35.01 13.58
N VAL A 29 -0.80 -36.20 13.05
CA VAL A 29 -0.27 -37.29 13.88
C VAL A 29 1.13 -36.89 14.37
N PRO A 30 1.42 -36.99 15.68
CA PRO A 30 2.76 -36.77 16.17
C PRO A 30 3.74 -37.81 15.60
N ALA A 31 4.84 -37.37 14.98
CA ALA A 31 5.98 -38.21 14.66
C ALA A 31 6.62 -38.74 15.95
N SER A 32 7.20 -39.94 15.86
CA SER A 32 7.85 -40.70 16.93
C SER A 32 8.95 -39.92 17.65
N LYS A 33 9.18 -40.27 18.92
CA LYS A 33 10.07 -39.61 19.91
C LYS A 33 11.57 -39.55 19.57
N GLU A 34 11.97 -39.84 18.34
CA GLU A 34 13.39 -39.89 17.93
C GLU A 34 13.84 -38.58 17.25
N GLU A 35 12.90 -37.82 16.67
CA GLU A 35 13.05 -36.50 16.04
C GLU A 35 13.30 -35.30 16.99
N LYS A 36 14.38 -34.51 16.82
CA LYS A 36 14.51 -33.14 17.36
C LYS A 36 13.45 -32.16 16.80
N LEU A 37 12.68 -32.55 15.79
CA LEU A 37 11.71 -31.73 15.09
C LEU A 37 10.28 -32.12 15.47
N SER A 38 9.39 -31.12 15.53
CA SER A 38 7.98 -31.33 15.84
C SER A 38 7.25 -31.96 14.66
N ALA A 39 6.22 -32.72 15.00
CA ALA A 39 5.43 -33.45 14.02
C ALA A 39 4.67 -32.56 13.05
N GLY A 40 4.74 -32.90 11.77
CA GLY A 40 4.06 -32.17 10.70
C GLY A 40 4.68 -30.81 10.40
N SER A 41 5.78 -30.43 11.06
CA SER A 41 6.53 -29.21 10.76
C SER A 41 7.06 -29.22 9.34
N VAL A 42 6.94 -28.07 8.69
CA VAL A 42 7.71 -27.75 7.50
C VAL A 42 9.03 -27.14 7.98
N VAL A 43 10.14 -27.48 7.34
CA VAL A 43 11.44 -26.92 7.68
C VAL A 43 12.02 -26.16 6.50
N LEU A 44 12.70 -25.07 6.81
CA LEU A 44 13.56 -24.35 5.91
C LEU A 44 15.01 -24.72 6.23
N GLU A 45 15.70 -25.22 5.22
CA GLU A 45 17.09 -25.63 5.30
C GLU A 45 17.89 -24.99 4.18
N TYR A 46 19.21 -24.95 4.36
CA TYR A 46 20.14 -24.48 3.36
C TYR A 46 21.33 -25.42 3.19
N SER A 47 21.97 -25.36 2.03
CA SER A 47 23.20 -26.07 1.69
C SER A 47 24.18 -25.11 1.04
N THR A 48 25.47 -25.24 1.37
CA THR A 48 26.58 -24.50 0.76
C THR A 48 27.52 -25.41 -0.03
N ASP A 49 27.11 -26.66 -0.25
CA ASP A 49 27.88 -27.72 -0.92
C ASP A 49 27.09 -28.38 -2.08
N GLY A 50 26.17 -27.65 -2.68
CA GLY A 50 25.38 -28.11 -3.84
C GLY A 50 24.31 -29.16 -3.49
N GLY A 51 23.89 -29.23 -2.22
CA GLY A 51 22.83 -30.12 -1.74
C GLY A 51 23.32 -31.45 -1.16
N ILE A 52 24.62 -31.62 -0.93
CA ILE A 52 25.19 -32.85 -0.32
C ILE A 52 24.82 -32.90 1.17
N SER A 53 24.98 -31.79 1.89
CA SER A 53 24.56 -31.65 3.28
C SER A 53 23.61 -30.48 3.46
N TRP A 54 22.69 -30.60 4.42
CA TRP A 54 21.65 -29.62 4.70
C TRP A 54 21.68 -29.21 6.16
N LYS A 55 21.60 -27.91 6.39
CA LYS A 55 21.59 -27.30 7.73
C LYS A 55 20.22 -26.66 7.98
N LEU A 56 19.67 -26.89 9.17
CA LEU A 56 18.40 -26.32 9.58
C LEU A 56 18.53 -24.81 9.80
N LEU A 57 17.74 -24.03 9.06
CA LEU A 57 17.62 -22.59 9.26
C LEU A 57 16.42 -22.28 10.17
N GLN A 58 15.26 -22.88 9.90
CA GLN A 58 14.06 -22.66 10.71
C GLN A 58 13.11 -23.85 10.66
N GLU A 59 12.57 -24.22 11.84
CA GLU A 59 11.40 -25.08 11.94
C GLU A 59 10.10 -24.24 11.95
N LEU A 60 9.15 -24.60 11.09
CA LEU A 60 7.87 -23.90 10.90
C LEU A 60 6.72 -24.79 11.38
N LEU A 61 6.20 -24.46 12.57
CA LEU A 61 5.22 -25.27 13.27
C LEU A 61 3.80 -25.14 12.68
N PRO A 62 3.05 -26.25 12.51
CA PRO A 62 1.68 -26.20 12.00
C PRO A 62 0.74 -25.31 12.81
N SER A 63 0.94 -25.23 14.13
CA SER A 63 0.14 -24.39 15.05
C SER A 63 0.24 -22.89 14.74
N LEU A 64 1.35 -22.44 14.14
CA LEU A 64 1.60 -21.03 13.83
C LEU A 64 1.16 -20.62 12.42
N TYR A 65 0.96 -21.60 11.53
CA TYR A 65 0.70 -21.41 10.10
C TYR A 65 -0.61 -22.06 9.63
N ARG A 66 -1.59 -22.27 10.53
CA ARG A 66 -2.94 -22.74 10.14
C ARG A 66 -3.66 -21.79 9.20
N ASN A 67 -3.39 -20.49 9.35
CA ASN A 67 -3.83 -19.44 8.44
C ASN A 67 -2.62 -18.94 7.63
N PRO A 68 -2.82 -18.47 6.38
CA PRO A 68 -1.76 -17.87 5.59
C PRO A 68 -1.03 -16.78 6.39
N ARG A 69 0.28 -16.94 6.54
CA ARG A 69 1.11 -16.02 7.31
C ARG A 69 2.45 -15.83 6.61
N LEU A 70 2.97 -14.61 6.64
CA LEU A 70 4.32 -14.32 6.16
C LEU A 70 5.35 -14.92 7.12
N PHE A 71 6.24 -15.75 6.57
CA PHE A 71 7.54 -16.04 7.17
C PHE A 71 8.59 -15.13 6.55
N ARG A 72 9.42 -14.52 7.39
CA ARG A 72 10.55 -13.68 6.98
C ARG A 72 11.70 -13.88 7.95
N THR A 73 12.90 -14.05 7.44
CA THR A 73 14.12 -14.14 8.24
C THR A 73 15.27 -13.42 7.57
N LYS A 74 16.15 -12.83 8.39
CA LYS A 74 17.50 -12.47 7.94
C LYS A 74 18.35 -13.72 7.88
N LEU A 75 19.17 -13.83 6.85
CA LEU A 75 20.14 -14.90 6.70
C LEU A 75 21.33 -14.59 7.61
N GLY A 76 21.81 -15.60 8.32
CA GLY A 76 22.96 -15.46 9.21
C GLY A 76 24.28 -15.36 8.43
N GLU A 77 25.33 -14.88 9.10
CA GLU A 77 26.67 -14.75 8.51
C GLU A 77 27.22 -16.08 7.99
N GLU A 78 26.81 -17.20 8.61
CA GLU A 78 27.16 -18.55 8.18
C GLU A 78 26.60 -18.95 6.81
N VAL A 79 25.64 -18.19 6.29
CA VAL A 79 25.09 -18.36 4.95
C VAL A 79 25.77 -17.35 4.01
N VAL A 80 25.71 -16.06 4.35
CA VAL A 80 26.06 -14.97 3.43
C VAL A 80 27.58 -14.75 3.28
N LYS A 81 28.38 -15.24 4.24
CA LYS A 81 29.86 -15.21 4.20
C LYS A 81 30.47 -16.61 4.05
N ASP A 82 29.70 -17.60 3.61
CA ASP A 82 30.25 -18.94 3.38
C ASP A 82 31.33 -18.87 2.28
N PRO A 83 32.53 -19.46 2.49
CA PRO A 83 33.62 -19.40 1.52
C PRO A 83 33.29 -19.99 0.13
N SER A 84 32.25 -20.82 0.01
CA SER A 84 31.81 -21.34 -1.28
C SER A 84 31.22 -20.26 -2.18
N GLY A 85 30.71 -19.16 -1.60
CA GLY A 85 29.97 -18.11 -2.29
C GLY A 85 28.61 -18.56 -2.85
N VAL A 86 28.19 -19.79 -2.57
CA VAL A 86 27.01 -20.41 -3.17
C VAL A 86 26.11 -20.96 -2.08
N VAL A 87 24.81 -20.72 -2.21
CA VAL A 87 23.79 -21.27 -1.31
C VAL A 87 22.58 -21.77 -2.07
N ARG A 88 22.05 -22.90 -1.61
CA ARG A 88 20.76 -23.46 -2.04
C ARG A 88 19.82 -23.54 -0.85
N PHE A 89 18.54 -23.25 -1.06
CA PHE A 89 17.51 -23.42 -0.04
C PHE A 89 16.56 -24.54 -0.38
N ARG A 90 16.04 -25.22 0.64
CA ARG A 90 14.89 -26.12 0.49
C ARG A 90 13.85 -25.88 1.56
N ILE A 91 12.59 -25.93 1.12
CA ILE A 91 11.42 -25.96 1.97
C ILE A 91 10.82 -27.36 1.82
N TRP A 92 10.88 -28.14 2.88
CA TRP A 92 10.44 -29.54 2.86
C TRP A 92 9.78 -29.95 4.17
N GLN A 93 8.97 -31.00 4.12
CA GLN A 93 8.32 -31.58 5.29
C GLN A 93 8.94 -32.95 5.56
N PRO A 94 9.81 -33.10 6.58
CA PRO A 94 10.55 -34.34 6.78
C PRO A 94 9.64 -35.54 7.09
N PHE A 95 8.65 -35.33 7.96
CA PHE A 95 7.68 -36.34 8.38
C PHE A 95 6.32 -35.99 7.81
N HIS A 96 5.94 -36.70 6.74
CA HIS A 96 4.67 -36.49 6.07
C HIS A 96 4.05 -37.80 5.60
N ASN A 97 2.73 -37.79 5.49
CA ASN A 97 1.91 -38.78 4.81
C ASN A 97 1.01 -38.06 3.78
N SER A 98 0.15 -38.81 3.08
CA SER A 98 -0.72 -38.27 2.03
C SER A 98 -1.74 -37.23 2.49
N GLN A 99 -1.97 -37.09 3.80
CA GLN A 99 -2.90 -36.13 4.39
C GLN A 99 -2.22 -34.80 4.77
N ASN A 100 -0.89 -34.76 4.79
CA ASN A 100 -0.17 -33.52 5.10
C ASN A 100 -0.13 -32.62 3.87
N GLN A 101 -0.75 -31.45 3.99
CA GLN A 101 -0.77 -30.44 2.94
C GLN A 101 -0.23 -29.12 3.47
N TRP A 102 0.60 -28.48 2.67
CA TRP A 102 1.08 -27.12 2.89
C TRP A 102 1.20 -26.43 1.53
N ALA A 103 1.09 -25.11 1.54
CA ALA A 103 1.28 -24.30 0.36
C ALA A 103 2.12 -23.09 0.73
N ILE A 104 2.99 -22.71 -0.19
CA ILE A 104 3.74 -21.46 -0.14
C ILE A 104 3.33 -20.58 -1.30
N ASP A 105 3.49 -19.28 -1.12
CA ASP A 105 3.33 -18.29 -2.17
C ASP A 105 4.29 -17.12 -1.94
N ASN A 106 4.58 -16.34 -2.99
CA ASN A 106 5.43 -15.15 -2.93
C ASN A 106 6.84 -15.40 -2.32
N LEU A 107 7.50 -16.51 -2.68
CA LEU A 107 8.89 -16.75 -2.26
C LEU A 107 9.82 -15.68 -2.83
N ARG A 108 10.58 -15.04 -1.93
CA ARG A 108 11.60 -14.04 -2.27
C ARG A 108 12.86 -14.26 -1.47
N ILE A 109 13.98 -14.20 -2.17
CA ILE A 109 15.33 -14.28 -1.64
C ILE A 109 16.08 -13.09 -2.24
N THR A 110 16.46 -12.14 -1.40
CA THR A 110 16.94 -10.83 -1.86
C THR A 110 17.81 -10.17 -0.79
N SER A 111 18.47 -9.07 -1.11
CA SER A 111 19.17 -8.22 -0.15
C SER A 111 18.18 -7.51 0.78
N ASP A 112 18.61 -7.06 1.97
CA ASP A 112 17.78 -6.27 2.89
C ASP A 112 17.77 -4.79 2.47
N MET A 113 17.52 -4.54 1.18
CA MET A 113 17.52 -3.19 0.64
C MET A 113 16.33 -2.40 1.20
N GLN A 114 16.65 -1.34 1.95
CA GLN A 114 15.68 -0.36 2.42
C GLN A 114 15.71 0.86 1.52
N MET A 115 14.54 1.31 1.08
CA MET A 115 14.40 2.47 0.22
C MET A 115 14.17 3.73 1.07
N GLY A 116 15.04 4.73 0.93
CA GLY A 116 14.82 6.06 1.53
C GLY A 116 13.88 6.95 0.71
N SER A 117 13.66 6.59 -0.55
CA SER A 117 12.72 7.25 -1.45
C SER A 117 12.24 6.28 -2.51
N MET A 118 11.05 6.50 -3.03
CA MET A 118 10.42 5.67 -4.06
C MET A 118 9.66 6.58 -5.03
N GLN A 119 9.71 6.26 -6.31
CA GLN A 119 8.90 6.91 -7.33
C GLN A 119 8.38 5.83 -8.28
N ALA A 120 7.16 5.99 -8.78
CA ALA A 120 6.64 5.21 -9.89
C ALA A 120 5.63 6.04 -10.69
N ASP A 121 5.97 6.30 -11.94
CA ASP A 121 5.09 6.95 -12.92
C ASP A 121 4.28 5.95 -13.75
N PHE A 122 4.63 4.66 -13.66
CA PHE A 122 3.99 3.55 -14.37
C PHE A 122 3.96 3.73 -15.91
N ALA A 123 4.90 4.51 -16.45
CA ALA A 123 5.03 4.73 -17.88
C ALA A 123 5.58 3.49 -18.62
N GLU A 124 5.16 3.30 -19.86
CA GLU A 124 5.65 2.21 -20.70
C GLU A 124 7.15 2.40 -20.99
N GLY A 125 7.95 1.37 -20.71
CA GLY A 125 9.42 1.45 -20.85
C GLY A 125 10.13 2.27 -19.76
N SER A 126 9.45 2.61 -18.66
CA SER A 126 10.10 3.24 -17.50
C SER A 126 11.25 2.36 -16.98
N SER A 127 12.42 2.97 -16.81
CA SER A 127 13.61 2.31 -16.21
C SER A 127 13.56 2.30 -14.68
N ILE A 128 12.49 2.87 -14.10
CA ILE A 128 12.27 2.93 -12.66
C ILE A 128 11.90 1.53 -12.17
N MET A 129 12.60 1.05 -11.15
CA MET A 129 12.30 -0.22 -10.50
C MET A 129 10.84 -0.23 -10.01
N SER A 130 10.15 -1.36 -10.20
CA SER A 130 8.79 -1.53 -9.65
C SER A 130 8.79 -1.22 -8.15
N PRO A 131 7.84 -0.40 -7.66
CA PRO A 131 7.77 -0.04 -6.24
C PRO A 131 7.32 -1.22 -5.35
N TRP A 132 6.85 -2.32 -5.96
CA TRP A 132 6.12 -3.37 -5.25
C TRP A 132 6.98 -4.55 -4.84
N MET A 133 7.00 -4.81 -3.53
CA MET A 133 7.43 -6.06 -2.96
C MET A 133 6.37 -7.17 -3.05
N SER A 134 5.10 -6.83 -3.25
CA SER A 134 4.08 -7.82 -3.56
C SER A 134 2.91 -7.08 -4.20
N VAL A 135 2.36 -7.64 -5.26
CA VAL A 135 1.18 -7.07 -5.90
C VAL A 135 0.36 -8.21 -6.46
N THR A 136 -0.96 -8.18 -6.26
CA THR A 136 -1.90 -9.14 -6.87
C THR A 136 -1.99 -8.90 -8.38
N ALA A 137 -2.86 -9.62 -9.08
CA ALA A 137 -3.08 -9.41 -10.50
C ALA A 137 -3.34 -7.92 -10.78
N ASN A 138 -2.50 -7.37 -11.65
CA ASN A 138 -2.51 -5.99 -12.04
C ASN A 138 -2.05 -5.86 -13.49
N ARG A 139 -2.37 -4.74 -14.12
CA ARG A 139 -1.83 -4.36 -15.43
C ARG A 139 -1.55 -2.87 -15.49
N LEU A 140 -0.76 -2.48 -16.49
CA LEU A 140 -0.59 -1.09 -16.88
C LEU A 140 -1.51 -0.80 -18.07
N ASP A 141 -2.42 0.16 -17.92
CA ASP A 141 -3.33 0.59 -18.98
C ASP A 141 -3.88 2.00 -18.68
N LYS A 142 -4.55 2.61 -19.65
CA LYS A 142 -5.30 3.85 -19.47
C LYS A 142 -6.53 3.59 -18.60
N TYR A 143 -6.81 4.50 -17.68
CA TYR A 143 -7.92 4.36 -16.75
C TYR A 143 -8.63 5.67 -16.44
N CYS A 144 -9.95 5.59 -16.22
CA CYS A 144 -10.81 6.70 -15.82
C CYS A 144 -10.66 7.97 -16.67
N ASN A 145 -10.81 7.83 -17.99
CA ASN A 145 -10.69 8.92 -18.97
C ASN A 145 -9.35 9.68 -18.94
N SER A 146 -8.29 9.06 -18.43
CA SER A 146 -6.93 9.60 -18.52
C SER A 146 -6.20 9.00 -19.71
N ASP A 147 -5.39 9.84 -20.36
CA ASP A 147 -4.42 9.41 -21.36
C ASP A 147 -3.12 8.85 -20.77
N ASP A 148 -2.86 9.11 -19.49
CA ASP A 148 -1.69 8.56 -18.80
C ASP A 148 -1.96 7.10 -18.41
N LEU A 149 -0.89 6.31 -18.40
CA LEU A 149 -0.95 4.96 -17.88
C LEU A 149 -1.10 4.97 -16.36
N ALA A 150 -1.86 4.01 -15.88
CA ALA A 150 -2.01 3.74 -14.46
C ALA A 150 -1.82 2.26 -14.21
N GLN A 151 -1.40 1.93 -12.99
CA GLN A 151 -1.46 0.57 -12.53
C GLN A 151 -2.86 0.26 -12.01
N ILE A 152 -3.52 -0.70 -12.65
CA ILE A 152 -4.90 -1.09 -12.35
C ILE A 152 -4.88 -2.44 -11.66
N LEU A 153 -5.53 -2.53 -10.49
CA LEU A 153 -5.76 -3.77 -9.75
C LEU A 153 -7.23 -4.17 -9.89
N ASP A 154 -7.52 -5.06 -10.82
CA ASP A 154 -8.88 -5.52 -11.16
C ASP A 154 -9.01 -7.04 -11.23
N GLY A 155 -8.09 -7.76 -10.60
CA GLY A 155 -8.14 -9.21 -10.53
C GLY A 155 -9.32 -9.72 -9.68
N GLU A 156 -9.63 -11.00 -9.83
CA GLU A 156 -10.76 -11.68 -9.17
C GLU A 156 -10.39 -12.20 -7.76
N GLU A 157 -9.20 -11.87 -7.27
CA GLU A 157 -8.76 -12.29 -5.94
C GLU A 157 -9.66 -11.70 -4.86
N PRO A 158 -9.90 -12.45 -3.76
CA PRO A 158 -10.74 -12.00 -2.66
C PRO A 158 -10.18 -10.76 -1.94
N VAL A 159 -8.88 -10.50 -2.09
CA VAL A 159 -8.21 -9.30 -1.60
C VAL A 159 -7.21 -8.86 -2.67
N ARG A 160 -7.30 -7.62 -3.12
CA ARG A 160 -6.32 -6.99 -4.01
C ARG A 160 -5.35 -6.19 -3.18
N ILE A 161 -4.05 -6.40 -3.37
CA ILE A 161 -3.01 -5.72 -2.60
C ILE A 161 -1.86 -5.23 -3.47
N ALA A 162 -1.26 -4.12 -3.06
CA ALA A 162 0.04 -3.64 -3.52
C ALA A 162 0.87 -3.23 -2.30
N VAL A 163 1.97 -3.92 -2.04
CA VAL A 163 2.86 -3.76 -0.88
C VAL A 163 4.21 -3.24 -1.35
N THR A 164 4.73 -2.19 -0.72
CA THR A 164 6.04 -1.62 -1.06
C THR A 164 7.20 -2.47 -0.56
N TYR A 165 8.39 -2.24 -1.14
CA TYR A 165 9.64 -2.58 -0.46
C TYR A 165 9.75 -1.89 0.91
N PRO A 166 10.59 -2.40 1.83
CA PRO A 166 10.83 -1.73 3.11
C PRO A 166 11.32 -0.29 2.88
N LEU A 167 10.71 0.66 3.58
CA LEU A 167 11.00 2.09 3.50
C LEU A 167 11.59 2.57 4.83
N THR A 168 12.57 3.47 4.77
CA THR A 168 13.11 4.16 5.94
C THR A 168 12.96 5.66 5.71
N LEU A 169 11.92 6.24 6.31
CA LEU A 169 11.47 7.60 6.07
C LEU A 169 11.84 8.53 7.24
N HIS A 170 11.84 9.83 6.99
CA HIS A 170 12.09 10.87 7.98
C HIS A 170 10.81 11.67 8.27
N ASP A 171 10.74 12.30 9.45
CA ASP A 171 9.69 13.27 9.75
C ASP A 171 9.65 14.37 8.68
N GLY A 172 8.44 14.62 8.16
CA GLY A 172 8.23 15.62 7.12
C GLY A 172 8.47 15.13 5.69
N ASP A 173 8.92 13.89 5.48
CA ASP A 173 8.80 13.23 4.16
C ASP A 173 7.33 13.18 3.73
N VAL A 174 7.07 12.95 2.45
CA VAL A 174 5.71 12.93 1.88
C VAL A 174 5.43 11.61 1.17
N ILE A 175 4.21 11.10 1.34
CA ILE A 175 3.63 9.99 0.58
C ILE A 175 2.59 10.62 -0.35
N SER A 176 2.91 10.71 -1.64
CA SER A 176 2.07 11.33 -2.66
C SER A 176 1.71 10.32 -3.74
N PHE A 177 0.45 10.28 -4.16
CA PHE A 177 -0.03 9.43 -5.24
C PHE A 177 -1.38 9.94 -5.75
N GLN A 178 -1.78 9.48 -6.92
CA GLN A 178 -3.14 9.64 -7.43
C GLN A 178 -3.87 8.31 -7.43
N ILE A 179 -5.13 8.31 -7.04
CA ILE A 179 -6.00 7.13 -7.01
C ILE A 179 -7.35 7.42 -7.66
N SER A 180 -7.92 6.39 -8.29
CA SER A 180 -9.31 6.34 -8.73
C SER A 180 -9.88 4.96 -8.38
N VAL A 181 -11.06 4.92 -7.77
CA VAL A 181 -11.71 3.72 -7.23
C VAL A 181 -13.07 3.55 -7.87
N GLY A 182 -13.27 2.43 -8.57
CA GLY A 182 -14.54 2.04 -9.18
C GLY A 182 -15.01 3.00 -10.26
N CYS A 183 -14.11 3.61 -11.04
CA CYS A 183 -14.49 4.60 -12.06
C CYS A 183 -15.47 4.03 -13.11
N LYS A 184 -15.40 2.73 -13.37
CA LYS A 184 -16.31 2.02 -14.29
C LYS A 184 -17.57 1.49 -13.62
N SER A 185 -17.68 1.59 -12.29
CA SER A 185 -18.81 1.08 -11.53
C SER A 185 -19.92 2.12 -11.43
N GLU A 186 -21.15 1.70 -11.69
CA GLU A 186 -22.32 2.55 -11.49
C GLU A 186 -22.72 2.55 -10.00
N GLY A 187 -22.52 3.68 -9.33
CA GLY A 187 -23.05 3.94 -7.99
C GLY A 187 -22.02 4.12 -6.87
N PHE A 188 -22.51 4.59 -5.72
CA PHE A 188 -21.75 4.62 -4.48
C PHE A 188 -21.87 3.25 -3.80
N GLY A 189 -20.76 2.51 -3.74
CA GLY A 189 -20.64 1.30 -2.94
C GLY A 189 -19.87 1.58 -1.65
N GLU A 190 -20.44 1.20 -0.51
CA GLU A 190 -19.70 1.04 0.76
C GLU A 190 -18.70 -0.13 0.68
N GLU A 191 -18.87 -1.01 -0.32
CA GLU A 191 -17.98 -2.11 -0.65
C GLU A 191 -16.83 -1.65 -1.57
N GLY A 192 -15.71 -2.38 -1.56
CA GLY A 192 -14.55 -2.06 -2.40
C GLY A 192 -13.70 -0.90 -1.89
N LEU A 193 -13.70 -0.61 -0.59
CA LEU A 193 -12.81 0.38 0.03
C LEU A 193 -11.34 0.02 -0.22
N VAL A 194 -10.53 1.02 -0.56
CA VAL A 194 -9.08 0.89 -0.64
C VAL A 194 -8.47 1.54 0.60
N LEU A 195 -7.81 0.74 1.44
CA LEU A 195 -7.13 1.20 2.64
C LEU A 195 -5.65 1.39 2.32
N LEU A 196 -5.09 2.54 2.68
CA LEU A 196 -3.64 2.72 2.75
C LEU A 196 -3.19 2.48 4.20
N GLU A 197 -2.40 1.42 4.37
CA GLU A 197 -1.92 0.93 5.66
C GLU A 197 -0.39 0.89 5.69
N TYR A 198 0.18 0.88 6.90
CA TYR A 198 1.59 0.61 7.12
C TYR A 198 1.82 -0.55 8.10
N SER A 199 3.00 -1.17 8.01
CA SER A 199 3.45 -2.23 8.92
C SER A 199 4.90 -2.03 9.31
N LYS A 200 5.21 -2.31 10.58
CA LYS A 200 6.58 -2.27 11.16
C LYS A 200 7.18 -3.64 11.44
N ASP A 201 6.38 -4.69 11.32
CA ASP A 201 6.74 -6.06 11.68
C ASP A 201 6.78 -6.97 10.45
N GLY A 202 7.11 -6.38 9.29
CA GLY A 202 7.22 -7.09 8.02
C GLY A 202 5.87 -7.48 7.41
N GLY A 203 4.77 -6.86 7.82
CA GLY A 203 3.44 -7.14 7.26
C GLY A 203 2.59 -8.12 8.07
N ILE A 204 2.94 -8.38 9.34
CA ILE A 204 2.12 -9.21 10.25
C ILE A 204 0.94 -8.38 10.77
N ARG A 205 1.20 -7.15 11.21
CA ARG A 205 0.19 -6.20 11.67
C ARG A 205 0.20 -4.97 10.78
N TRP A 206 -0.99 -4.48 10.51
CA TRP A 206 -1.23 -3.31 9.67
C TRP A 206 -2.07 -2.28 10.42
N SER A 207 -1.82 -1.02 10.17
CA SER A 207 -2.60 0.10 10.70
C SER A 207 -2.73 1.17 9.61
N LEU A 208 -3.80 1.95 9.63
CA LEU A 208 -3.96 3.04 8.68
C LEU A 208 -2.78 4.01 8.79
N VAL A 209 -2.31 4.50 7.63
CA VAL A 209 -1.30 5.56 7.58
C VAL A 209 -1.85 6.83 8.22
N ASP A 210 -3.10 7.15 7.94
CA ASP A 210 -3.84 8.20 8.62
C ASP A 210 -5.11 7.62 9.26
N GLU A 211 -5.21 7.69 10.58
CA GLU A 211 -6.40 7.26 11.32
C GLU A 211 -7.57 8.24 11.19
N GLY A 212 -7.32 9.40 10.55
CA GLY A 212 -8.26 10.50 10.45
C GLY A 212 -8.41 11.24 11.78
N CYS A 213 -9.15 12.33 11.76
CA CYS A 213 -9.54 13.00 12.97
C CYS A 213 -10.92 13.65 12.85
N HIS A 214 -11.78 13.35 13.83
CA HIS A 214 -13.13 13.88 13.85
C HIS A 214 -13.15 15.34 14.32
N SER A 215 -14.15 16.10 13.87
CA SER A 215 -14.27 17.54 14.17
C SER A 215 -14.39 17.87 15.65
N THR A 216 -14.83 16.92 16.49
CA THR A 216 -14.95 17.09 17.95
C THR A 216 -13.73 16.61 18.73
N ALA A 217 -12.69 16.11 18.05
CA ALA A 217 -11.50 15.63 18.72
C ALA A 217 -10.64 16.80 19.21
N VAL A 218 -10.30 16.78 20.50
CA VAL A 218 -9.57 17.87 21.18
C VAL A 218 -8.07 17.85 20.87
N HIS A 219 -7.55 16.76 20.31
CA HIS A 219 -6.12 16.51 20.12
C HIS A 219 -5.65 16.53 18.66
N CYS A 220 -6.39 17.23 17.79
CA CYS A 220 -6.04 17.34 16.37
C CYS A 220 -6.08 18.78 15.88
N ASP A 221 -5.17 19.09 14.95
CA ASP A 221 -5.18 20.33 14.17
C ASP A 221 -6.27 20.27 13.08
N GLY A 222 -7.53 20.16 13.52
CA GLY A 222 -8.70 20.16 12.66
C GLY A 222 -9.13 18.78 12.13
N PRO A 223 -10.26 18.75 11.40
CA PRO A 223 -10.81 17.52 10.85
C PRO A 223 -9.92 16.97 9.72
N ARG A 224 -9.69 15.66 9.74
CA ARG A 224 -8.97 14.93 8.69
C ARG A 224 -9.72 13.64 8.37
N GLU A 225 -9.73 13.28 7.09
CA GLU A 225 -10.25 11.98 6.69
C GLU A 225 -9.19 10.89 6.91
N PRO A 226 -9.59 9.67 7.29
CA PRO A 226 -8.67 8.54 7.36
C PRO A 226 -8.15 8.17 5.97
N SER A 227 -7.05 7.43 5.90
CA SER A 227 -6.45 6.95 4.64
C SER A 227 -7.25 5.79 4.01
N ILE A 228 -8.54 6.03 3.75
CA ILE A 228 -9.55 5.12 3.20
C ILE A 228 -10.17 5.78 1.97
N TYR A 229 -10.04 5.14 0.82
CA TYR A 229 -10.55 5.62 -0.46
C TYR A 229 -11.75 4.80 -0.91
N ARG A 230 -12.74 5.47 -1.48
CA ARG A 230 -14.08 4.92 -1.77
C ARG A 230 -14.54 5.28 -3.17
N SER A 231 -15.38 4.42 -3.74
CA SER A 231 -16.13 4.72 -4.96
C SER A 231 -17.00 5.98 -4.80
N GLY A 232 -17.28 6.67 -5.89
CA GLY A 232 -18.01 7.93 -5.90
C GLY A 232 -17.15 9.14 -5.54
N HIS A 233 -16.75 9.30 -4.26
CA HIS A 233 -15.90 10.44 -3.85
C HIS A 233 -14.52 10.39 -4.53
N HIS A 234 -13.98 9.18 -4.70
CA HIS A 234 -12.73 8.93 -5.40
C HIS A 234 -12.97 8.19 -6.72
N GLY A 235 -14.16 8.33 -7.30
CA GLY A 235 -14.48 7.75 -8.61
C GLY A 235 -13.63 8.34 -9.73
N THR A 236 -13.26 9.62 -9.61
CA THR A 236 -12.32 10.31 -10.50
C THR A 236 -10.91 10.38 -9.91
N TRP A 237 -9.92 10.64 -10.77
CA TRP A 237 -8.54 10.83 -10.35
C TRP A 237 -8.42 11.90 -9.27
N THR A 238 -7.94 11.50 -8.10
CA THR A 238 -7.75 12.37 -6.93
C THR A 238 -6.32 12.22 -6.43
N ARG A 239 -5.64 13.35 -6.19
CA ARG A 239 -4.27 13.40 -5.65
C ARG A 239 -4.30 13.47 -4.13
N PHE A 240 -3.55 12.60 -3.49
CA PHE A 240 -3.29 12.63 -2.05
C PHE A 240 -1.83 12.95 -1.79
N SER A 241 -1.58 13.72 -0.73
CA SER A 241 -0.24 14.03 -0.22
C SER A 241 -0.28 13.98 1.30
N ILE A 242 0.29 12.92 1.87
CA ILE A 242 0.30 12.66 3.31
C ILE A 242 1.70 12.97 3.82
N THR A 243 1.80 13.79 4.87
CA THR A 243 3.09 14.06 5.52
C THR A 243 3.42 12.92 6.49
N VAL A 244 4.63 12.41 6.41
CA VAL A 244 5.17 11.38 7.30
C VAL A 244 5.37 11.98 8.69
N ASP A 245 4.70 11.37 9.66
CA ASP A 245 4.80 11.73 11.08
C ASP A 245 5.87 10.91 11.81
N HIS A 246 6.05 11.22 13.09
CA HIS A 246 6.98 10.49 13.95
C HIS A 246 6.65 9.00 14.07
N LYS A 247 5.38 8.63 14.01
CA LYS A 247 4.97 7.23 14.09
C LYS A 247 5.49 6.47 12.88
N LEU A 248 5.48 7.05 11.68
CA LEU A 248 5.92 6.41 10.44
C LEU A 248 7.44 6.48 10.25
N SER A 249 8.12 7.52 10.74
CA SER A 249 9.58 7.67 10.62
C SER A 249 10.39 6.77 11.57
N LEU A 250 9.74 6.22 12.61
CA LEU A 250 10.38 5.32 13.57
C LEU A 250 10.60 3.91 12.99
N GLY A 251 11.77 3.71 12.34
CA GLY A 251 12.24 2.42 11.84
C GLY A 251 11.78 2.12 10.42
N SER A 252 12.01 0.88 9.97
CA SER A 252 11.62 0.47 8.61
C SER A 252 10.14 0.09 8.56
N ILE A 253 9.43 0.56 7.53
CA ILE A 253 8.01 0.29 7.32
C ILE A 253 7.73 -0.30 5.95
N HIS A 254 6.68 -1.11 5.84
CA HIS A 254 6.03 -1.38 4.57
C HIS A 254 4.77 -0.53 4.46
N LEU A 255 4.44 -0.06 3.27
CA LEU A 255 3.13 0.49 2.96
C LEU A 255 2.35 -0.53 2.13
N ARG A 256 1.03 -0.53 2.29
CA ARG A 256 0.13 -1.36 1.48
C ARG A 256 -1.15 -0.62 1.13
N TRP A 257 -1.53 -0.73 -0.14
CA TRP A 257 -2.89 -0.49 -0.60
C TRP A 257 -3.63 -1.81 -0.60
N LYS A 258 -4.78 -1.87 0.08
CA LYS A 258 -5.57 -3.09 0.23
C LYS A 258 -7.03 -2.82 -0.11
N GLN A 259 -7.60 -3.65 -0.96
CA GLN A 259 -9.03 -3.68 -1.24
C GLN A 259 -9.59 -5.07 -0.97
N GLU A 260 -10.64 -5.16 -0.17
CA GLU A 260 -11.42 -6.39 -0.01
C GLU A 260 -12.34 -6.56 -1.24
N ASN A 261 -12.38 -7.76 -1.80
CA ASN A 261 -13.19 -8.13 -2.95
C ASN A 261 -13.86 -9.50 -2.71
N PRO A 262 -14.74 -9.62 -1.68
CA PRO A 262 -15.30 -10.91 -1.26
C PRO A 262 -16.12 -11.59 -2.37
N GLY A 263 -16.67 -10.82 -3.31
CA GLY A 263 -17.42 -11.34 -4.46
C GLY A 263 -16.55 -11.94 -5.58
N GLY A 264 -15.23 -11.72 -5.53
CA GLY A 264 -14.31 -12.18 -6.57
C GLY A 264 -14.63 -11.59 -7.95
N THR A 265 -15.23 -10.40 -8.00
CA THR A 265 -15.57 -9.72 -9.26
C THR A 265 -14.37 -8.98 -9.81
N ARG A 266 -14.37 -8.63 -11.10
CA ARG A 266 -13.41 -7.67 -11.65
C ARG A 266 -13.83 -6.21 -11.42
N ASP A 267 -15.11 -5.98 -11.19
CA ASP A 267 -15.68 -4.67 -10.92
C ASP A 267 -15.20 -4.09 -9.58
N GLY A 268 -15.41 -2.79 -9.39
CA GLY A 268 -14.98 -2.06 -8.19
C GLY A 268 -13.47 -1.93 -8.08
N GLU A 269 -12.74 -2.09 -9.19
CA GLU A 269 -11.30 -1.98 -9.28
C GLU A 269 -10.77 -0.62 -8.83
N PHE A 270 -9.49 -0.59 -8.44
CA PHE A 270 -8.81 0.68 -8.22
C PHE A 270 -7.57 0.79 -9.08
N ALA A 271 -7.24 2.02 -9.44
CA ALA A 271 -6.05 2.35 -10.20
C ALA A 271 -5.22 3.40 -9.46
N MET A 272 -3.90 3.28 -9.58
CA MET A 272 -2.94 4.20 -8.99
C MET A 272 -1.95 4.71 -10.03
N ARG A 273 -1.53 5.96 -9.86
CA ARG A 273 -0.44 6.56 -10.66
C ARG A 273 0.32 7.63 -9.88
N ASP A 274 1.47 8.04 -10.42
CA ASP A 274 2.32 9.10 -9.88
C ASP A 274 2.69 8.90 -8.39
N LEU A 275 3.08 7.67 -8.02
CA LEU A 275 3.55 7.38 -6.67
C LEU A 275 4.89 8.09 -6.44
N TYR A 276 4.98 8.84 -5.35
CA TYR A 276 6.19 9.46 -4.85
C TYR A 276 6.23 9.34 -3.33
N ILE A 277 7.33 8.81 -2.80
CA ILE A 277 7.60 8.72 -1.37
C ILE A 277 9.00 9.24 -1.13
N GLY A 278 9.16 10.26 -0.29
CA GLY A 278 10.47 10.81 0.04
C GLY A 278 10.38 12.28 0.44
N ARG A 279 11.49 13.01 0.31
CA ARG A 279 11.56 14.40 0.76
C ARG A 279 10.58 15.31 0.01
N PRO A 280 9.92 16.27 0.68
CA PRO A 280 9.03 17.18 0.00
C PRO A 280 9.79 18.07 -0.97
N CYS A 281 9.19 18.32 -2.14
CA CYS A 281 9.64 19.37 -3.03
C CYS A 281 9.42 20.75 -2.38
N PRO A 282 10.18 21.79 -2.79
CA PRO A 282 9.98 23.15 -2.30
C PRO A 282 8.51 23.57 -2.37
N PHE A 283 7.98 24.06 -1.25
CA PHE A 283 6.59 24.51 -1.09
C PHE A 283 5.54 23.51 -1.57
N ALA A 284 5.85 22.20 -1.56
CA ALA A 284 4.99 21.14 -2.08
C ALA A 284 4.47 21.42 -3.51
N CYS A 285 5.31 22.04 -4.36
CA CYS A 285 4.93 22.48 -5.70
C CYS A 285 3.70 23.39 -5.73
N PHE A 286 3.42 24.10 -4.63
CA PHE A 286 2.19 24.88 -4.37
C PHE A 286 0.89 24.08 -4.56
N GLY A 287 0.94 22.75 -4.49
CA GLY A 287 -0.21 21.89 -4.77
C GLY A 287 -0.56 21.73 -6.25
N HIS A 288 0.26 22.29 -7.16
CA HIS A 288 0.00 22.32 -8.60
C HIS A 288 1.04 21.52 -9.41
N GLY A 289 1.57 20.46 -8.81
CA GLY A 289 2.49 19.56 -9.48
C GLY A 289 2.86 18.35 -8.63
N LEU A 290 3.65 17.47 -9.25
CA LEU A 290 4.18 16.26 -8.68
C LEU A 290 5.64 16.45 -8.31
N CYS A 291 6.05 15.90 -7.17
CA CYS A 291 7.46 15.86 -6.81
C CYS A 291 8.16 14.70 -7.51
N THR A 292 9.39 14.94 -7.95
CA THR A 292 10.25 13.92 -8.58
C THR A 292 11.39 13.54 -7.64
N ALA A 293 12.03 12.39 -7.86
CA ALA A 293 13.19 11.93 -7.11
C ALA A 293 14.37 12.93 -7.15
N ALA A 294 14.43 13.77 -8.19
CA ALA A 294 15.41 14.85 -8.30
C ALA A 294 15.11 16.06 -7.38
N GLY A 295 14.00 16.04 -6.63
CA GLY A 295 13.54 17.18 -5.84
C GLY A 295 12.96 18.32 -6.67
N LEU A 296 12.56 18.03 -7.91
CA LEU A 296 12.01 19.01 -8.85
C LEU A 296 10.50 18.79 -9.03
N CYS A 297 9.77 19.89 -9.26
CA CYS A 297 8.33 19.85 -9.53
C CYS A 297 8.05 19.59 -11.01
N LYS A 298 7.25 18.56 -11.29
CA LYS A 298 6.57 18.36 -12.57
C LYS A 298 5.18 18.98 -12.48
N CYS A 299 4.99 20.13 -13.10
CA CYS A 299 3.76 20.91 -12.95
C CYS A 299 2.56 20.33 -13.70
N ASP A 300 1.38 20.56 -13.14
CA ASP A 300 0.11 20.20 -13.75
C ASP A 300 -0.17 21.06 -14.98
N GLU A 301 -1.11 20.62 -15.82
CA GLU A 301 -1.51 21.37 -17.00
C GLU A 301 -1.99 22.80 -16.62
N GLY A 302 -1.49 23.80 -17.34
CA GLY A 302 -1.76 25.22 -17.04
C GLY A 302 -0.79 25.86 -16.04
N TYR A 303 0.10 25.09 -15.42
CA TYR A 303 1.14 25.57 -14.52
C TYR A 303 2.53 25.39 -15.15
N SER A 304 3.44 26.28 -14.81
CA SER A 304 4.83 26.25 -15.27
C SER A 304 5.78 26.28 -14.09
N VAL A 305 6.96 25.68 -14.27
CA VAL A 305 8.04 25.72 -13.28
C VAL A 305 8.49 27.18 -13.10
N SER A 306 8.51 27.62 -11.85
CA SER A 306 9.04 28.90 -11.39
C SER A 306 10.16 28.65 -10.37
N LEU A 307 10.83 29.70 -9.91
CA LEU A 307 11.89 29.62 -8.89
C LEU A 307 11.47 28.90 -7.61
N TRP A 308 10.17 28.88 -7.30
CA TRP A 308 9.65 28.39 -6.02
C TRP A 308 8.76 27.14 -6.15
N GLY A 309 8.53 26.63 -7.36
CA GLY A 309 7.59 25.52 -7.61
C GLY A 309 6.70 25.78 -8.82
N CYS A 310 5.47 25.25 -8.80
CA CYS A 310 4.53 25.42 -9.91
C CYS A 310 3.67 26.67 -9.74
N SER A 311 3.77 27.59 -10.68
CA SER A 311 2.95 28.81 -10.73
C SER A 311 2.08 28.81 -11.98
N ALA A 312 0.88 29.39 -11.89
CA ALA A 312 0.01 29.54 -13.06
C ALA A 312 0.80 30.24 -14.17
N ALA A 313 0.77 29.67 -15.38
CA ALA A 313 1.40 30.32 -16.51
C ALA A 313 0.74 31.70 -16.69
N HIS A 314 1.53 32.78 -16.71
CA HIS A 314 1.04 34.10 -17.07
C HIS A 314 0.52 34.05 -18.51
N ARG A 315 -0.77 33.73 -18.71
CA ARG A 315 -1.47 34.19 -19.90
C ARG A 315 -1.49 35.71 -19.77
N MET A 316 -0.60 36.39 -20.50
CA MET A 316 -0.80 37.79 -20.85
C MET A 316 -2.03 37.89 -21.77
N THR A 317 -3.22 37.67 -21.23
CA THR A 317 -4.40 38.32 -21.81
C THR A 317 -4.33 39.77 -21.38
N LEU A 318 -3.93 40.63 -22.32
CA LEU A 318 -4.23 42.05 -22.28
C LEU A 318 -5.76 42.23 -22.20
N SER A 319 -6.34 42.10 -21.02
CA SER A 319 -7.62 42.74 -20.72
C SER A 319 -7.30 44.02 -19.96
N GLN A 320 -7.24 45.12 -20.70
CA GLN A 320 -7.32 46.45 -20.10
C GLN A 320 -8.53 46.48 -19.14
N SER A 321 -8.25 46.91 -17.91
CA SER A 321 -9.18 47.43 -16.91
C SER A 321 -10.67 47.09 -17.09
N LYS A 322 -11.17 46.12 -16.32
CA LYS A 322 -12.54 46.24 -15.79
C LYS A 322 -12.43 46.58 -14.31
N ARG A 323 -12.63 47.86 -13.99
CA ARG A 323 -13.05 48.27 -12.64
C ARG A 323 -14.36 47.54 -12.36
N GLN A 324 -14.35 46.59 -11.44
CA GLN A 324 -15.59 46.10 -10.84
C GLN A 324 -16.04 47.14 -9.83
N ASN A 325 -17.03 47.94 -10.21
CA ASN A 325 -17.90 48.58 -9.23
C ASN A 325 -18.71 47.45 -8.59
N LEU A 326 -18.49 47.23 -7.29
CA LEU A 326 -19.40 46.43 -6.47
C LEU A 326 -20.70 47.22 -6.29
N GLU A 327 -21.70 46.91 -7.11
CA GLU A 327 -23.10 47.07 -6.70
C GLU A 327 -23.53 45.80 -6.00
N VAL A 328 -23.79 45.90 -4.70
CA VAL A 328 -24.39 44.84 -3.90
C VAL A 328 -25.85 44.71 -4.34
N ARG A 329 -26.16 43.65 -5.10
CA ARG A 329 -27.53 43.15 -5.24
C ARG A 329 -27.67 41.87 -4.43
N SER A 330 -28.36 42.00 -3.31
CA SER A 330 -28.87 40.90 -2.51
C SER A 330 -29.87 40.08 -3.32
N HIS A 331 -29.50 38.86 -3.70
CA HIS A 331 -30.45 37.79 -3.94
C HIS A 331 -29.91 36.55 -3.25
N VAL A 332 -30.51 36.23 -2.11
CA VAL A 332 -30.32 34.95 -1.43
C VAL A 332 -31.24 33.96 -2.14
N ASP A 333 -30.66 32.98 -2.83
CA ASP A 333 -31.41 31.86 -3.36
C ASP A 333 -31.44 30.75 -2.30
N ALA A 334 -32.66 30.43 -1.87
CA ALA A 334 -32.94 29.47 -0.82
C ALA A 334 -33.09 28.09 -1.43
N SER A 335 -31.98 27.42 -1.72
CA SER A 335 -31.98 26.01 -2.11
C SER A 335 -30.66 25.34 -1.77
N ASP A 336 -30.28 25.34 -0.50
CA ASP A 336 -29.38 24.34 0.07
C ASP A 336 -29.44 24.49 1.58
N LEU A 337 -30.28 23.66 2.22
CA LEU A 337 -30.18 23.20 3.61
C LEU A 337 -31.50 22.50 3.97
N LEU A 338 -31.54 21.18 3.76
CA LEU A 338 -32.53 20.33 4.40
C LEU A 338 -31.81 19.09 4.92
N TYR A 339 -31.57 19.02 6.23
CA TYR A 339 -31.86 17.83 7.04
C TYR A 339 -31.90 18.16 8.55
N ILE A 340 -33.13 18.32 9.03
CA ILE A 340 -33.74 17.83 10.28
C ILE A 340 -33.00 18.02 11.63
N ALA A 341 -33.61 18.84 12.48
CA ALA A 341 -33.83 18.50 13.89
C ALA A 341 -35.26 18.85 14.32
N LYS A 342 -36.10 17.82 14.49
CA LYS A 342 -37.39 17.88 15.17
C LYS A 342 -37.14 18.05 16.67
N ARG A 343 -37.74 19.07 17.30
CA ARG A 343 -38.32 18.92 18.64
C ARG A 343 -39.50 19.88 18.84
N ASN A 344 -40.65 19.27 19.13
CA ASN A 344 -41.86 19.91 19.60
C ASN A 344 -41.59 20.73 20.88
N ASN A 345 -42.17 21.92 20.98
CA ASN A 345 -43.30 22.16 21.89
C ASN A 345 -43.93 23.52 21.61
N GLY A 346 -45.26 23.53 21.59
CA GLY A 346 -46.06 24.72 21.34
C GLY A 346 -45.92 25.77 22.45
N GLU A 347 -46.20 27.01 22.11
CA GLU A 347 -47.46 27.64 22.47
C GLU A 347 -47.58 28.98 21.74
N SER A 348 -48.76 29.19 21.20
CA SER A 348 -49.29 30.43 20.65
C SER A 348 -49.33 31.53 21.69
N ALA A 349 -48.83 32.72 21.37
CA ALA A 349 -49.31 33.95 21.97
C ALA A 349 -49.24 35.11 20.98
N SER A 350 -50.36 35.82 20.94
CA SER A 350 -50.81 36.85 20.02
C SER A 350 -50.05 38.18 20.11
N VAL A 351 -49.89 38.76 18.92
CA VAL A 351 -50.02 40.18 18.54
C VAL A 351 -50.72 41.06 19.59
N TYR A 352 -50.08 42.19 19.93
CA TYR A 352 -50.76 43.47 20.17
C TYR A 352 -49.91 44.62 19.61
N GLU A 353 -50.58 45.37 18.73
CA GLU A 353 -50.35 46.71 18.14
C GLU A 353 -49.05 47.03 17.40
#